data_AF-A0A7U2GXF9-F1
#
_entry.id   AF-A0A7U2GXF9-F1
#
_cell.length_a   1.000
_cell.length_b   1.000
_cell.length_c   1.000
_cell.angle_alpha   90.00
_cell.angle_beta   90.00
_cell.angle_gamma   90.00
#
_symmetry.space_group_name_H-M   'P 1'
#
loop_
_entity.id
_entity.type
_entity.pdbx_description
1 polymer ?
#
loop_
_entity_poly.entity_id
_entity_poly.type
_entity_poly.pdbx_seq_one_letter_code
_entity_poly.pdbx_strand_id
1 'polypeptide(L)'
;MIKIGKAKRSVMAVSILAFSVQSAFAYTVNVNSSIPISTQVMPALSTANGLLGNIQATLINIGTAISQQGDRQAALMQQVAETNRQFEVEQKRNDRLLQAQDKYRVPDDICAQSIGGGAAGVSSAAAGGQRTLGSASSAKDVKAIFEVPARATDVDASSTAEVHSQYCDSSDYAAFGGTSFCPSVSDMPRADTSLSSLLYGAGKEGKAPDLTFTDEQTDAALRYMKNTALRSAGCQLSRGEVKGASGRIYLGMIQQYQALTDAAAQPQMEMIANSKPNPATDAALADARKVPEVESYFQATASNRAKQLNRMSAREFEEFEVGRRYSNPAYQATLTNKNTEDLMREQINIANLNNWLVLKTKQQLEKQNVLLGQILANDAYQTYKPMLAAQLESVNAGVSRK
;
A
#
# COMPACT_ATOMS: atom_id res chain seq x y z
N MET A 1 -28.97 -3.41 92.67
CA MET A 1 -28.63 -4.83 92.93
C MET A 1 -27.59 -5.26 91.91
N ILE A 2 -26.47 -5.80 92.42
CA ILE A 2 -25.32 -6.31 91.66
C ILE A 2 -25.73 -7.55 90.84
N LYS A 3 -25.26 -7.68 89.59
CA LYS A 3 -24.60 -8.92 89.13
C LYS A 3 -23.88 -8.78 87.79
N ILE A 4 -22.62 -9.20 87.85
CA ILE A 4 -21.60 -9.38 86.81
C ILE A 4 -21.90 -10.65 86.00
N GLY A 5 -21.59 -10.65 84.70
CA GLY A 5 -21.55 -11.88 83.88
C GLY A 5 -20.76 -11.68 82.58
N LYS A 6 -19.68 -12.46 82.41
CA LYS A 6 -18.62 -12.34 81.40
C LYS A 6 -19.01 -12.85 80.00
N ALA A 7 -18.45 -12.16 78.99
CA ALA A 7 -17.82 -12.65 77.74
C ALA A 7 -18.49 -13.71 76.85
N LYS A 8 -18.61 -13.38 75.55
CA LYS A 8 -17.83 -14.00 74.46
C LYS A 8 -18.00 -13.23 73.13
N ARG A 9 -16.88 -13.09 72.42
CA ARG A 9 -16.73 -12.53 71.07
C ARG A 9 -17.51 -13.37 70.05
N SER A 10 -18.16 -12.71 69.09
CA SER A 10 -18.18 -13.11 67.68
C SER A 10 -18.59 -11.91 66.84
N VAL A 11 -17.69 -11.51 65.95
CA VAL A 11 -17.83 -10.44 64.97
C VAL A 11 -18.64 -10.98 63.80
N MET A 12 -19.76 -10.34 63.46
CA MET A 12 -20.38 -10.47 62.15
C MET A 12 -20.88 -9.08 61.75
N ALA A 13 -20.10 -8.42 60.90
CA ALA A 13 -20.35 -7.07 60.44
C ALA A 13 -21.38 -7.08 59.29
N VAL A 14 -22.38 -6.23 59.47
CA VAL A 14 -23.51 -5.96 58.59
C VAL A 14 -23.05 -5.29 57.30
N SER A 15 -23.50 -5.80 56.16
CA SER A 15 -23.35 -5.19 54.84
C SER A 15 -24.30 -3.99 54.70
N ILE A 16 -23.74 -2.78 54.57
CA ILE A 16 -24.45 -1.59 54.10
C ILE A 16 -23.99 -1.32 52.66
N LEU A 17 -24.89 -1.54 51.71
CA LEU A 17 -24.76 -1.10 50.32
C LEU A 17 -25.03 0.40 50.24
N ALA A 18 -24.00 1.20 49.97
CA ALA A 18 -24.13 2.58 49.52
C ALA A 18 -23.17 2.80 48.34
N PHE A 19 -23.75 3.25 47.23
CA PHE A 19 -23.10 3.58 45.97
C PHE A 19 -22.01 4.65 46.13
N SER A 20 -20.86 4.44 45.47
CA SER A 20 -20.05 5.54 44.94
C SER A 20 -19.47 5.14 43.58
N VAL A 21 -19.78 5.96 42.58
CA VAL A 21 -19.33 5.87 41.19
C VAL A 21 -17.92 6.43 41.12
N GLN A 22 -16.94 5.68 40.60
CA GLN A 22 -15.61 6.19 40.29
C GLN A 22 -15.37 6.23 38.79
N SER A 23 -15.16 7.45 38.29
CA SER A 23 -14.73 7.75 36.92
C SER A 23 -13.28 7.29 36.72
N ALA A 24 -13.04 6.39 35.76
CA ALA A 24 -11.68 6.00 35.36
C ALA A 24 -11.14 6.98 34.30
N PHE A 25 -10.09 7.73 34.64
CA PHE A 25 -9.28 8.48 33.68
C PHE A 25 -8.22 7.55 33.08
N ALA A 26 -8.18 7.44 31.76
CA ALA A 26 -7.13 6.74 31.04
C ALA A 26 -5.88 7.63 30.96
N TYR A 27 -4.79 7.21 31.61
CA TYR A 27 -3.47 7.81 31.41
C TYR A 27 -2.74 7.11 30.27
N THR A 28 -2.16 7.88 29.35
CA THR A 28 -1.26 7.36 28.31
C THR A 28 0.06 6.93 28.94
N VAL A 29 0.40 5.65 28.86
CA VAL A 29 1.73 5.13 29.21
C VAL A 29 2.68 5.35 28.04
N ASN A 30 3.74 6.14 28.24
CA ASN A 30 4.85 6.26 27.30
C ASN A 30 5.91 5.20 27.63
N VAL A 31 6.14 4.25 26.72
CA VAL A 31 7.13 3.19 26.87
C VAL A 31 8.48 3.72 26.37
N ASN A 32 9.26 4.32 27.27
CA ASN A 32 10.58 4.88 26.94
C ASN A 32 11.66 3.82 26.66
N SER A 33 11.42 2.54 26.97
CA SER A 33 12.22 1.44 26.46
C SER A 33 11.47 0.11 26.61
N SER A 34 11.63 -0.79 25.64
CA SER A 34 11.10 -2.15 25.69
C SER A 34 12.22 -3.14 25.37
N ILE A 35 12.60 -3.95 26.36
CA ILE A 35 13.60 -5.00 26.22
C ILE A 35 13.23 -5.99 25.10
N PRO A 36 11.97 -6.40 24.90
CA PRO A 36 11.59 -7.21 23.73
C PRO A 36 11.82 -6.49 22.40
N ILE A 37 11.58 -5.17 22.32
CA ILE A 37 11.83 -4.40 21.08
C ILE A 37 13.33 -4.37 20.76
N SER A 38 14.18 -4.10 21.73
CA SER A 38 15.63 -4.01 21.49
C SER A 38 16.33 -5.36 21.30
N THR A 39 15.83 -6.44 21.92
CA THR A 39 16.50 -7.76 21.91
C THR A 39 15.88 -8.78 20.96
N GLN A 40 14.63 -8.59 20.51
CA GLN A 40 13.94 -9.53 19.62
C GLN A 40 13.49 -8.87 18.31
N VAL A 41 12.89 -7.67 18.39
CA VAL A 41 12.30 -7.01 17.20
C VAL A 41 13.35 -6.25 16.38
N MET A 42 14.25 -5.51 17.03
CA MET A 42 15.30 -4.74 16.35
C MET A 42 16.34 -5.62 15.64
N PRO A 43 16.81 -6.75 16.20
CA PRO A 43 17.65 -7.69 15.47
C PRO A 43 16.92 -8.38 14.31
N ALA A 44 15.62 -8.66 14.45
CA ALA A 44 14.81 -9.19 13.35
C ALA A 44 14.61 -8.14 12.23
N LEU A 45 14.43 -6.86 12.58
CA LEU A 45 14.38 -5.74 11.63
C LEU A 45 15.74 -5.43 10.98
N SER A 46 16.86 -5.60 11.69
CA SER A 46 18.20 -5.47 11.09
C SER A 46 18.51 -6.63 10.15
N THR A 47 18.04 -7.84 10.47
CA THR A 47 18.07 -9.01 9.58
C THR A 47 17.18 -8.79 8.35
N ALA A 48 16.01 -8.16 8.51
CA ALA A 48 15.12 -7.79 7.41
C ALA A 48 15.71 -6.68 6.51
N ASN A 49 16.42 -5.69 7.06
CA ASN A 49 17.15 -4.69 6.29
C ASN A 49 18.37 -5.27 5.55
N GLY A 50 19.06 -6.25 6.15
CA GLY A 50 20.08 -7.04 5.46
C GLY A 50 19.51 -7.89 4.31
N LEU A 51 18.27 -8.38 4.46
CA LEU A 51 17.53 -9.09 3.41
C LEU A 51 17.13 -8.18 2.24
N LEU A 52 16.82 -6.90 2.46
CA LEU A 52 16.51 -5.96 1.38
C LEU A 52 17.74 -5.62 0.52
N GLY A 53 18.92 -5.50 1.13
CA GLY A 53 20.20 -5.39 0.39
C GLY A 53 20.57 -6.66 -0.35
N ASN A 54 20.29 -7.82 0.25
CA ASN A 54 20.49 -9.12 -0.38
C ASN A 54 19.48 -9.40 -1.49
N ILE A 55 18.22 -8.95 -1.44
CA ILE A 55 17.22 -9.17 -2.50
C ILE A 55 17.55 -8.35 -3.76
N GLN A 56 18.07 -7.12 -3.64
CA GLN A 56 18.57 -6.36 -4.78
C GLN A 56 19.81 -7.04 -5.40
N ALA A 57 20.72 -7.57 -4.57
CA ALA A 57 21.87 -8.34 -5.04
C ALA A 57 21.48 -9.73 -5.58
N THR A 58 20.43 -10.35 -5.07
CA THR A 58 19.88 -11.64 -5.50
C THR A 58 19.08 -11.49 -6.79
N LEU A 59 18.41 -10.37 -7.04
CA LEU A 59 17.76 -10.11 -8.33
C LEU A 59 18.78 -9.81 -9.45
N ILE A 60 19.94 -9.23 -9.12
CA ILE A 60 21.08 -9.08 -10.05
C ILE A 60 21.85 -10.40 -10.19
N ASN A 61 22.02 -11.18 -9.10
CA ASN A 61 22.71 -12.48 -9.13
C ASN A 61 21.87 -13.63 -9.68
N ILE A 62 20.53 -13.59 -9.65
CA ILE A 62 19.68 -14.58 -10.31
C ILE A 62 19.71 -14.38 -11.83
N GLY A 63 19.80 -13.13 -12.29
CA GLY A 63 20.01 -12.81 -13.70
C GLY A 63 21.36 -13.30 -14.25
N THR A 64 22.39 -13.44 -13.41
CA THR A 64 23.73 -13.93 -13.80
C THR A 64 23.99 -15.40 -13.42
N ALA A 65 23.37 -15.94 -12.36
CA ALA A 65 23.51 -17.32 -11.92
C ALA A 65 22.69 -18.31 -12.78
N ILE A 66 21.59 -17.88 -13.42
CA ILE A 66 20.88 -18.72 -14.40
C ILE A 66 21.76 -19.01 -15.64
N SER A 67 22.74 -18.16 -15.94
CA SER A 67 23.75 -18.41 -16.99
C SER A 67 24.97 -19.22 -16.50
N GLN A 68 25.16 -19.44 -15.20
CA GLN A 68 26.36 -20.10 -14.64
C GLN A 68 26.06 -21.35 -13.79
N GLN A 69 24.79 -21.69 -13.58
CA GLN A 69 24.33 -22.88 -12.86
C GLN A 69 23.90 -24.02 -13.82
N GLY A 70 24.35 -23.98 -15.08
CA GLY A 70 24.35 -25.13 -15.98
C GLY A 70 25.55 -26.08 -15.78
N ASP A 71 26.68 -25.59 -15.23
CA ASP A 71 27.96 -26.32 -15.28
C ASP A 71 28.44 -26.92 -13.95
N ARG A 72 27.70 -26.78 -12.83
CA ARG A 72 28.13 -27.29 -11.50
C ARG A 72 27.29 -28.42 -10.89
N GLN A 73 26.32 -28.97 -11.61
CA GLN A 73 25.63 -30.20 -11.20
C GLN A 73 26.25 -31.49 -11.80
N ALA A 74 27.25 -31.38 -12.68
CA ALA A 74 27.93 -32.54 -13.28
C ALA A 74 29.09 -33.10 -12.44
N ALA A 75 29.59 -32.38 -11.42
CA ALA A 75 30.85 -32.71 -10.73
C ALA A 75 30.71 -33.52 -9.43
N LEU A 76 29.48 -33.81 -8.95
CA LEU A 76 29.23 -34.51 -7.68
C LEU A 76 28.60 -35.90 -7.86
N MET A 77 28.69 -36.48 -9.06
CA MET A 77 28.17 -37.83 -9.34
C MET A 77 29.26 -38.85 -9.75
N GLN A 78 30.54 -38.46 -9.81
CA GLN A 78 31.60 -39.31 -10.37
C GLN A 78 32.39 -40.16 -9.36
N GLN A 79 32.01 -40.25 -8.08
CA GLN A 79 32.84 -40.97 -7.10
C GLN A 79 32.12 -42.03 -6.27
N VAL A 80 31.22 -42.82 -6.85
CA VAL A 80 30.73 -44.08 -6.21
C VAL A 80 30.47 -45.23 -7.21
N ALA A 81 30.94 -45.19 -8.47
CA ALA A 81 30.50 -46.19 -9.45
C ALA A 81 31.61 -46.73 -10.39
N GLU A 82 32.41 -47.67 -9.89
CA GLU A 82 33.15 -48.63 -10.71
C GLU A 82 33.11 -49.97 -9.94
N THR A 83 32.60 -51.11 -10.42
CA THR A 83 32.91 -51.80 -11.68
C THR A 83 31.93 -52.99 -11.91
N ASN A 84 31.60 -53.29 -13.17
CA ASN A 84 31.05 -54.56 -13.72
C ASN A 84 29.59 -55.01 -13.43
N ARG A 85 28.61 -54.14 -13.66
CA ARG A 85 27.19 -54.53 -13.92
C ARG A 85 26.50 -53.55 -14.88
N GLN A 86 27.18 -53.15 -15.94
CA GLN A 86 26.87 -51.89 -16.66
C GLN A 86 25.92 -51.98 -17.85
N PHE A 87 25.51 -53.16 -18.34
CA PHE A 87 24.59 -53.20 -19.49
C PHE A 87 23.11 -53.25 -19.09
N GLU A 88 22.77 -53.96 -18.02
CA GLU A 88 21.40 -54.11 -17.53
C GLU A 88 20.93 -52.92 -16.66
N VAL A 89 21.90 -52.19 -16.08
CA VAL A 89 21.64 -51.02 -15.25
C VAL A 89 21.34 -49.79 -16.11
N GLU A 90 21.98 -49.61 -17.27
CA GLU A 90 21.75 -48.42 -18.11
C GLU A 90 20.35 -48.37 -18.72
N GLN A 91 19.76 -49.52 -19.08
CA GLN A 91 18.37 -49.55 -19.57
C GLN A 91 17.37 -49.23 -18.45
N LYS A 92 17.54 -49.84 -17.26
CA LYS A 92 16.73 -49.51 -16.06
C LYS A 92 17.02 -48.11 -15.51
N ARG A 93 18.21 -47.56 -15.77
CA ARG A 93 18.62 -46.21 -15.39
C ARG A 93 18.02 -45.19 -16.35
N ASN A 94 17.91 -45.48 -17.64
CA ASN A 94 17.14 -44.64 -18.57
C ASN A 94 15.65 -44.68 -18.24
N ASP A 95 15.06 -45.84 -17.94
CA ASP A 95 13.66 -45.93 -17.52
C ASP A 95 13.42 -45.26 -16.16
N ARG A 96 14.36 -45.37 -15.21
CA ARG A 96 14.32 -44.63 -13.93
C ARG A 96 14.63 -43.15 -14.10
N LEU A 97 15.44 -42.74 -15.06
CA LEU A 97 15.72 -41.33 -15.37
C LEU A 97 14.54 -40.71 -16.09
N LEU A 98 13.82 -41.45 -16.93
CA LEU A 98 12.57 -41.03 -17.54
C LEU A 98 11.44 -40.98 -16.49
N GLN A 99 11.33 -41.98 -15.61
CA GLN A 99 10.40 -41.93 -14.47
C GLN A 99 10.78 -40.89 -13.41
N ALA A 100 12.07 -40.64 -13.17
CA ALA A 100 12.53 -39.58 -12.28
C ALA A 100 12.40 -38.21 -12.94
N GLN A 101 12.63 -38.09 -14.25
CA GLN A 101 12.25 -36.90 -15.00
C GLN A 101 10.75 -36.69 -14.91
N ASP A 102 9.89 -37.67 -15.14
CA ASP A 102 8.44 -37.49 -15.00
C ASP A 102 8.00 -37.24 -13.54
N LYS A 103 8.70 -37.79 -12.53
CA LYS A 103 8.41 -37.56 -11.10
C LYS A 103 8.89 -36.22 -10.57
N TYR A 104 10.01 -35.70 -11.07
CA TYR A 104 10.63 -34.44 -10.63
C TYR A 104 10.45 -33.30 -11.63
N ARG A 105 9.92 -33.57 -12.82
CA ARG A 105 9.41 -32.55 -13.73
C ARG A 105 8.15 -32.01 -13.09
N VAL A 106 8.22 -30.73 -12.75
CA VAL A 106 7.01 -29.96 -12.45
C VAL A 106 6.15 -30.07 -13.71
N PRO A 107 4.92 -30.60 -13.62
CA PRO A 107 3.99 -30.59 -14.74
C PRO A 107 3.97 -29.19 -15.34
N ASP A 108 4.20 -29.10 -16.66
CA ASP A 108 4.41 -27.81 -17.33
C ASP A 108 3.21 -26.86 -17.05
N ASP A 109 2.01 -27.38 -16.78
CA ASP A 109 0.80 -26.61 -16.47
C ASP A 109 0.80 -25.88 -15.12
N ILE A 110 1.39 -26.43 -14.05
CA ILE A 110 1.26 -25.84 -12.70
C ILE A 110 2.15 -24.60 -12.54
N CYS A 111 3.31 -24.58 -13.21
CA CYS A 111 4.24 -23.44 -13.20
C CYS A 111 4.14 -22.56 -14.46
N ALA A 112 3.75 -23.09 -15.63
CA ALA A 112 3.62 -22.27 -16.86
C ALA A 112 2.35 -21.43 -16.92
N GLN A 113 1.37 -21.64 -16.03
CA GLN A 113 0.25 -20.71 -15.84
C GLN A 113 0.65 -19.44 -15.06
N SER A 114 1.93 -19.03 -15.12
CA SER A 114 2.36 -17.73 -14.60
C SER A 114 2.05 -16.67 -15.63
N ILE A 115 1.19 -15.71 -15.26
CA ILE A 115 0.95 -14.55 -16.12
C ILE A 115 2.13 -13.56 -16.06
N GLY A 116 3.24 -13.95 -15.42
CA GLY A 116 4.46 -13.15 -15.23
C GLY A 116 5.06 -12.57 -16.51
N GLY A 117 4.78 -13.12 -17.69
CA GLY A 117 5.21 -12.56 -18.98
C GLY A 117 4.65 -11.15 -19.28
N GLY A 118 3.50 -10.79 -18.69
CA GLY A 118 2.88 -9.47 -18.87
C GLY A 118 3.18 -8.46 -17.74
N ALA A 119 3.72 -8.92 -16.61
CA ALA A 119 3.86 -8.10 -15.40
C ALA A 119 4.74 -6.86 -15.60
N ALA A 120 5.82 -6.97 -16.37
CA ALA A 120 6.68 -5.82 -16.69
C ALA A 120 5.94 -4.76 -17.53
N GLY A 121 5.09 -5.20 -18.47
CA GLY A 121 4.26 -4.31 -19.28
C GLY A 121 3.18 -3.60 -18.46
N VAL A 122 2.56 -4.32 -17.52
CA VAL A 122 1.58 -3.76 -16.57
C VAL A 122 2.23 -2.67 -15.71
N SER A 123 3.39 -2.95 -15.10
CA SER A 123 4.11 -1.97 -14.28
C SER A 123 4.58 -0.76 -15.08
N SER A 124 5.09 -0.97 -16.30
CA SER A 124 5.53 0.13 -17.18
C SER A 124 4.37 1.03 -17.61
N ALA A 125 3.21 0.45 -17.95
CA ALA A 125 2.02 1.21 -18.32
C ALA A 125 1.50 2.07 -17.15
N ALA A 126 1.53 1.53 -15.93
CA ALA A 126 1.11 2.28 -14.74
C ALA A 126 2.07 3.44 -14.43
N ALA A 127 3.38 3.22 -14.53
CA ALA A 127 4.39 4.27 -14.37
C ALA A 127 4.21 5.40 -15.42
N GLY A 128 3.95 5.05 -16.68
CA GLY A 128 3.71 6.02 -17.75
C GLY A 128 2.48 6.92 -17.51
N GLY A 129 1.45 6.41 -16.82
CA GLY A 129 0.22 7.14 -16.51
C GLY A 129 0.32 8.17 -15.39
N GLN A 130 1.42 8.17 -14.62
CA GLN A 130 1.57 9.06 -13.45
C GLN A 130 1.51 10.54 -13.82
N ARG A 131 2.17 10.93 -14.92
CA ARG A 131 2.27 12.33 -15.36
C ARG A 131 0.96 12.91 -15.86
N THR A 132 -0.01 12.07 -16.20
CA THR A 132 -1.32 12.48 -16.75
C THR A 132 -2.48 12.22 -15.78
N LEU A 133 -2.19 11.79 -14.56
CA LEU A 133 -3.18 11.44 -13.53
C LEU A 133 -4.22 12.54 -13.33
N GLY A 134 -3.76 13.77 -13.11
CA GLY A 134 -4.63 14.92 -12.85
C GLY A 134 -5.34 15.49 -14.07
N SER A 135 -4.62 15.61 -15.19
CA SER A 135 -5.15 16.22 -16.41
C SER A 135 -6.20 15.35 -17.12
N ALA A 136 -6.17 14.03 -16.86
CA ALA A 136 -7.15 13.08 -17.37
C ALA A 136 -8.47 13.03 -16.56
N SER A 137 -8.54 13.65 -15.37
CA SER A 137 -9.77 13.70 -14.58
C SER A 137 -10.85 14.53 -15.30
N SER A 138 -12.12 14.25 -15.08
CA SER A 138 -13.21 15.13 -15.55
C SER A 138 -13.53 16.26 -14.56
N ALA A 139 -13.09 16.13 -13.29
CA ALA A 139 -13.36 17.07 -12.22
C ALA A 139 -12.42 18.28 -12.29
N LYS A 140 -13.01 19.49 -12.30
CA LYS A 140 -12.25 20.76 -12.45
C LYS A 140 -11.31 21.02 -11.29
N ASP A 141 -11.74 20.71 -10.07
CA ASP A 141 -10.95 20.86 -8.85
C ASP A 141 -9.76 19.90 -8.84
N VAL A 142 -9.93 18.67 -9.34
CA VAL A 142 -8.83 17.70 -9.47
C VAL A 142 -7.81 18.14 -10.50
N LYS A 143 -8.24 18.64 -11.67
CA LYS A 143 -7.31 19.24 -12.65
C LYS A 143 -6.53 20.41 -12.05
N ALA A 144 -7.21 21.24 -11.26
CA ALA A 144 -6.60 22.41 -10.66
C ALA A 144 -5.47 22.09 -9.65
N ILE A 145 -5.41 20.86 -9.11
CA ILE A 145 -4.28 20.39 -8.29
C ILE A 145 -2.96 20.47 -9.06
N PHE A 146 -2.99 20.23 -10.38
CA PHE A 146 -1.80 20.11 -11.22
C PHE A 146 -1.61 21.30 -12.17
N GLU A 147 -2.70 21.94 -12.59
CA GLU A 147 -2.68 22.98 -13.62
C GLU A 147 -2.60 24.41 -13.06
N VAL A 148 -3.02 24.61 -11.80
CA VAL A 148 -3.13 25.95 -11.21
C VAL A 148 -1.95 26.23 -10.27
N PRO A 149 -1.31 27.41 -10.37
CA PRO A 149 -0.27 27.82 -9.43
C PRO A 149 -0.73 27.84 -7.97
N ALA A 150 0.23 27.86 -7.04
CA ALA A 150 -0.04 27.91 -5.61
C ALA A 150 -1.02 29.04 -5.25
N ARG A 151 -2.12 28.66 -4.58
CA ARG A 151 -3.16 29.60 -4.15
C ARG A 151 -2.79 30.19 -2.79
N ALA A 152 -3.32 31.37 -2.50
CA ALA A 152 -3.27 31.89 -1.13
C ALA A 152 -3.85 30.85 -0.15
N THR A 153 -3.30 30.78 1.05
CA THR A 153 -3.54 29.66 1.98
C THR A 153 -4.99 29.61 2.47
N ASP A 154 -5.64 30.76 2.58
CA ASP A 154 -7.07 30.94 2.86
C ASP A 154 -7.96 30.47 1.71
N VAL A 155 -7.60 30.81 0.47
CA VAL A 155 -8.31 30.36 -0.74
C VAL A 155 -8.18 28.85 -0.91
N ASP A 156 -7.01 28.29 -0.64
CA ASP A 156 -6.77 26.84 -0.67
C ASP A 156 -7.63 26.13 0.39
N ALA A 157 -7.63 26.63 1.63
CA ALA A 157 -8.44 26.07 2.71
C ALA A 157 -9.95 26.16 2.43
N SER A 158 -10.41 27.28 1.87
CA SER A 158 -11.81 27.45 1.46
C SER A 158 -12.19 26.46 0.35
N SER A 159 -11.31 26.25 -0.63
CA SER A 159 -11.52 25.27 -1.70
C SER A 159 -11.56 23.84 -1.15
N THR A 160 -10.70 23.50 -0.18
CA THR A 160 -10.75 22.21 0.51
C THR A 160 -12.08 22.01 1.23
N ALA A 161 -12.60 23.02 1.92
CA ALA A 161 -13.89 22.94 2.60
C ALA A 161 -15.06 22.74 1.60
N GLU A 162 -15.03 23.40 0.45
CA GLU A 162 -16.03 23.22 -0.61
C GLU A 162 -15.99 21.80 -1.19
N VAL A 163 -14.80 21.24 -1.43
CA VAL A 163 -14.63 19.86 -1.90
C VAL A 163 -15.10 18.86 -0.82
N HIS A 164 -14.78 19.11 0.45
CA HIS A 164 -15.15 18.25 1.57
C HIS A 164 -16.67 18.09 1.73
N SER A 165 -17.46 19.09 1.31
CA SER A 165 -18.93 19.00 1.32
C SER A 165 -19.49 17.78 0.56
N GLN A 166 -18.70 17.18 -0.34
CA GLN A 166 -19.05 15.98 -1.10
C GLN A 166 -18.74 14.68 -0.34
N TYR A 167 -18.06 14.75 0.80
CA TYR A 167 -17.46 13.62 1.51
C TYR A 167 -17.78 13.59 3.01
N CYS A 168 -18.78 14.34 3.45
CA CYS A 168 -19.26 14.29 4.83
C CYS A 168 -19.55 12.87 5.32
N ASP A 169 -19.10 12.58 6.53
CA ASP A 169 -19.56 11.40 7.26
C ASP A 169 -20.74 11.71 8.21
N SER A 170 -21.21 10.70 8.94
CA SER A 170 -22.31 10.85 9.89
C SER A 170 -21.98 11.79 11.06
N SER A 171 -20.71 11.90 11.45
CA SER A 171 -20.25 12.81 12.49
C SER A 171 -20.23 14.26 11.99
N ASP A 172 -19.73 14.48 10.76
CA ASP A 172 -19.76 15.79 10.11
C ASP A 172 -21.20 16.27 9.93
N TYR A 173 -22.10 15.37 9.50
CA TYR A 173 -23.50 15.70 9.34
C TYR A 173 -24.21 15.98 10.67
N ALA A 174 -23.85 15.27 11.76
CA ALA A 174 -24.38 15.57 13.08
C ALA A 174 -23.93 16.95 13.59
N ALA A 175 -22.72 17.39 13.24
CA ALA A 175 -22.17 18.67 13.68
C ALA A 175 -22.59 19.85 12.80
N PHE A 176 -22.63 19.65 11.48
CA PHE A 176 -22.74 20.72 10.48
C PHE A 176 -23.86 20.49 9.45
N GLY A 177 -24.73 19.50 9.69
CA GLY A 177 -25.81 19.12 8.77
C GLY A 177 -26.75 20.27 8.43
N GLY A 178 -27.11 20.38 7.15
CA GLY A 178 -27.98 21.45 6.64
C GLY A 178 -27.25 22.75 6.31
N THR A 179 -25.94 22.81 6.51
CA THR A 179 -25.09 23.89 5.99
C THR A 179 -24.52 23.53 4.62
N SER A 180 -23.95 24.51 3.91
CA SER A 180 -23.19 24.24 2.67
C SER A 180 -21.90 23.46 2.90
N PHE A 181 -21.39 23.44 4.13
CA PHE A 181 -20.22 22.62 4.49
C PHE A 181 -20.58 21.13 4.54
N CYS A 182 -21.81 20.80 4.96
CA CYS A 182 -22.27 19.42 5.05
C CYS A 182 -23.76 19.26 4.69
N PRO A 183 -24.09 19.24 3.38
CA PRO A 183 -25.48 19.17 2.94
C PRO A 183 -26.11 17.80 3.19
N SER A 184 -25.33 16.72 3.09
CA SER A 184 -25.79 15.34 3.28
C SER A 184 -24.60 14.41 3.59
N VAL A 185 -24.88 13.25 4.20
CA VAL A 185 -23.88 12.18 4.32
C VAL A 185 -23.54 11.62 2.94
N SER A 186 -22.25 11.48 2.65
CA SER A 186 -21.74 10.98 1.37
C SER A 186 -21.83 9.46 1.25
N ASP A 187 -21.91 8.94 0.03
CA ASP A 187 -21.69 7.52 -0.27
C ASP A 187 -20.19 7.14 -0.18
N MET A 188 -19.31 8.13 -0.14
CA MET A 188 -17.86 8.00 0.09
C MET A 188 -17.44 8.87 1.29
N PRO A 189 -17.89 8.56 2.51
CA PRO A 189 -17.56 9.37 3.67
C PRO A 189 -16.03 9.46 3.87
N ARG A 190 -15.56 10.66 4.24
CA ARG A 190 -14.16 11.00 4.51
C ARG A 190 -13.20 10.76 3.35
N ALA A 191 -13.68 10.68 2.12
CA ALA A 191 -12.84 10.24 1.01
C ALA A 191 -11.61 11.15 0.77
N ASP A 192 -11.74 12.44 1.06
CA ASP A 192 -10.68 13.45 0.92
C ASP A 192 -9.80 13.62 2.18
N THR A 193 -10.14 12.95 3.28
CA THR A 193 -9.44 13.05 4.58
C THR A 193 -8.91 11.73 5.11
N SER A 194 -9.32 10.60 4.54
CA SER A 194 -8.92 9.25 4.98
C SER A 194 -7.83 8.64 4.09
N LEU A 195 -6.79 8.10 4.73
CA LEU A 195 -5.76 7.28 4.06
C LEU A 195 -6.37 6.04 3.38
N SER A 196 -7.52 5.56 3.84
CA SER A 196 -8.20 4.41 3.23
C SER A 196 -8.56 4.65 1.77
N SER A 197 -8.83 5.90 1.37
CA SER A 197 -9.13 6.25 -0.03
C SER A 197 -7.98 5.90 -0.96
N LEU A 198 -6.74 6.07 -0.47
CA LEU A 198 -5.53 5.73 -1.21
C LEU A 198 -5.23 4.23 -1.17
N LEU A 199 -5.38 3.60 0.00
CA LEU A 199 -5.00 2.21 0.19
C LEU A 199 -6.02 1.21 -0.39
N TYR A 200 -7.32 1.49 -0.24
CA TYR A 200 -8.42 0.54 -0.43
C TYR A 200 -9.57 1.10 -1.28
N GLY A 201 -9.40 2.30 -1.84
CA GLY A 201 -10.42 3.03 -2.59
C GLY A 201 -11.48 3.65 -1.68
N ALA A 202 -12.01 4.80 -2.07
CA ALA A 202 -13.08 5.46 -1.33
C ALA A 202 -14.40 4.66 -1.39
N GLY A 203 -15.25 4.82 -0.38
CA GLY A 203 -16.58 4.20 -0.30
C GLY A 203 -17.11 4.08 1.13
N LYS A 204 -18.27 3.43 1.28
CA LYS A 204 -18.94 3.26 2.57
C LYS A 204 -18.08 2.53 3.58
N GLU A 205 -18.30 2.83 4.86
CA GLU A 205 -17.64 2.13 5.95
C GLU A 205 -17.94 0.62 5.89
N GLY A 206 -16.90 -0.20 6.15
CA GLY A 206 -17.01 -1.66 6.10
C GLY A 206 -17.03 -2.28 4.69
N LYS A 207 -16.89 -1.48 3.61
CA LYS A 207 -16.75 -2.06 2.26
C LYS A 207 -15.49 -2.94 2.14
N ALA A 208 -15.53 -3.90 1.23
CA ALA A 208 -14.32 -4.62 0.82
C ALA A 208 -13.32 -3.65 0.15
N PRO A 209 -12.01 -3.89 0.29
CA PRO A 209 -11.00 -3.11 -0.42
C PRO A 209 -11.16 -3.25 -1.93
N ASP A 210 -11.14 -2.12 -2.64
CA ASP A 210 -10.95 -2.09 -4.08
C ASP A 210 -9.47 -1.81 -4.35
N LEU A 211 -8.84 -2.55 -5.26
CA LEU A 211 -7.48 -2.28 -5.76
C LEU A 211 -7.48 -1.73 -7.19
N THR A 212 -8.57 -1.93 -7.93
CA THR A 212 -8.87 -1.25 -9.18
C THR A 212 -9.92 -0.19 -8.93
N PHE A 213 -9.51 1.06 -8.95
CA PHE A 213 -10.35 2.19 -8.62
C PHE A 213 -11.31 2.56 -9.75
N THR A 214 -12.48 3.08 -9.39
CA THR A 214 -13.29 3.90 -10.29
C THR A 214 -12.66 5.28 -10.50
N ASP A 215 -13.19 6.05 -11.44
CA ASP A 215 -12.72 7.42 -11.66
C ASP A 215 -13.03 8.31 -10.43
N GLU A 216 -14.19 8.11 -9.78
CA GLU A 216 -14.57 8.83 -8.56
C GLU A 216 -13.65 8.48 -7.37
N GLN A 217 -13.26 7.20 -7.24
CA GLN A 217 -12.30 6.76 -6.23
C GLN A 217 -10.90 7.32 -6.51
N THR A 218 -10.51 7.41 -7.78
CA THR A 218 -9.26 8.04 -8.21
C THR A 218 -9.25 9.52 -7.86
N ASP A 219 -10.32 10.24 -8.18
CA ASP A 219 -10.47 11.67 -7.87
C ASP A 219 -10.47 11.92 -6.35
N ALA A 220 -11.14 11.08 -5.57
CA ALA A 220 -11.09 11.14 -4.11
C ALA A 220 -9.67 10.94 -3.56
N ALA A 221 -8.91 9.97 -4.08
CA ALA A 221 -7.53 9.74 -3.67
C ALA A 221 -6.61 10.92 -4.05
N LEU A 222 -6.84 11.56 -5.20
CA LEU A 222 -6.13 12.78 -5.59
C LEU A 222 -6.44 13.96 -4.67
N ARG A 223 -7.69 14.10 -4.22
CA ARG A 223 -8.09 15.12 -3.22
C ARG A 223 -7.46 14.86 -1.86
N TYR A 224 -7.40 13.60 -1.42
CA TYR A 224 -6.65 13.22 -0.22
C TYR A 224 -5.15 13.57 -0.33
N MET A 225 -4.54 13.28 -1.48
CA MET A 225 -3.15 13.67 -1.76
C MET A 225 -2.98 15.19 -1.74
N LYS A 226 -3.91 15.95 -2.31
CA LYS A 226 -3.89 17.42 -2.25
C LYS A 226 -3.89 17.92 -0.80
N ASN A 227 -4.74 17.36 0.04
CA ASN A 227 -4.88 17.76 1.44
C ASN A 227 -3.68 17.37 2.31
N THR A 228 -2.95 16.32 1.96
CA THR A 228 -1.87 15.77 2.80
C THR A 228 -0.46 16.05 2.30
N ALA A 229 -0.23 16.13 0.99
CA ALA A 229 1.09 16.32 0.39
C ALA A 229 1.27 17.64 -0.36
N LEU A 230 0.19 18.22 -0.92
CA LEU A 230 0.26 19.39 -1.81
C LEU A 230 -0.46 20.63 -1.25
N ARG A 231 -0.40 20.85 0.06
CA ARG A 231 -0.98 22.03 0.71
C ARG A 231 -0.33 23.32 0.19
N SER A 232 -1.06 24.43 0.13
CA SER A 232 -0.44 25.71 -0.26
C SER A 232 0.28 26.35 0.94
N ALA A 233 1.55 26.74 0.79
CA ALA A 233 2.31 27.46 1.82
C ALA A 233 2.42 28.98 1.55
N GLY A 234 2.05 29.45 0.37
CA GLY A 234 2.11 30.85 -0.06
C GLY A 234 1.29 31.07 -1.32
N CYS A 235 1.15 32.33 -1.75
CA CYS A 235 0.34 32.73 -2.90
C CYS A 235 1.19 33.03 -4.12
N GLN A 236 0.64 32.88 -5.31
CA GLN A 236 1.29 33.37 -6.53
C GLN A 236 1.36 34.90 -6.55
N LEU A 237 2.53 35.44 -6.92
CA LEU A 237 2.72 36.88 -7.12
C LEU A 237 2.22 37.34 -8.50
N SER A 238 1.77 38.59 -8.59
CA SER A 238 1.46 39.26 -9.85
C SER A 238 2.73 39.56 -10.66
N ARG A 239 2.57 39.82 -11.97
CA ARG A 239 3.68 40.19 -12.85
C ARG A 239 4.45 41.43 -12.39
N GLY A 240 3.79 42.35 -11.67
CA GLY A 240 4.41 43.56 -11.14
C GLY A 240 5.34 43.27 -9.96
N GLU A 241 4.87 42.44 -9.03
CA GLU A 241 5.57 42.05 -7.81
C GLU A 241 6.84 41.24 -8.09
N VAL A 242 6.81 40.37 -9.09
CA VAL A 242 7.96 39.53 -9.48
C VAL A 242 9.15 40.35 -10.02
N LYS A 243 8.94 41.57 -10.51
CA LYS A 243 10.03 42.39 -11.08
C LYS A 243 11.04 42.85 -10.03
N GLY A 244 10.62 43.00 -8.77
CA GLY A 244 11.49 43.42 -7.67
C GLY A 244 12.41 42.30 -7.17
N ALA A 245 13.55 42.67 -6.54
CA ALA A 245 14.48 41.69 -5.95
C ALA A 245 13.79 40.79 -4.92
N SER A 246 12.97 41.37 -4.04
CA SER A 246 12.18 40.61 -3.06
C SER A 246 11.18 39.64 -3.69
N GLY A 247 10.57 40.02 -4.81
CA GLY A 247 9.62 39.16 -5.54
C GLY A 247 10.29 37.96 -6.21
N ARG A 248 11.53 38.14 -6.72
CA ARG A 248 12.33 37.03 -7.26
C ARG A 248 12.73 36.04 -6.16
N ILE A 249 13.13 36.53 -4.98
CA ILE A 249 13.45 35.68 -3.82
C ILE A 249 12.21 34.89 -3.40
N TYR A 250 11.06 35.55 -3.27
CA TYR A 250 9.79 34.89 -2.95
C TYR A 250 9.45 33.77 -3.95
N LEU A 251 9.55 34.07 -5.25
CA LEU A 251 9.27 33.08 -6.29
C LEU A 251 10.25 31.90 -6.23
N GLY A 252 11.53 32.15 -5.95
CA GLY A 252 12.51 31.09 -5.72
C GLY A 252 12.14 30.17 -4.55
N MET A 253 11.65 30.74 -3.45
CA MET A 253 11.20 29.98 -2.29
C MET A 253 9.94 29.15 -2.58
N ILE A 254 8.99 29.68 -3.36
CA ILE A 254 7.83 28.91 -3.83
C ILE A 254 8.29 27.71 -4.66
N GLN A 255 9.26 27.88 -5.56
CA GLN A 255 9.78 26.77 -6.37
C GLN A 255 10.50 25.71 -5.54
N GLN A 256 11.28 26.12 -4.53
CA GLN A 256 11.91 25.19 -3.58
C GLN A 256 10.87 24.40 -2.78
N TYR A 257 9.81 25.08 -2.30
CA TYR A 257 8.69 24.43 -1.63
C TYR A 257 8.00 23.42 -2.55
N GLN A 258 7.69 23.81 -3.78
CA GLN A 258 7.04 22.95 -4.77
C GLN A 258 7.86 21.69 -5.08
N ALA A 259 9.19 21.81 -5.18
CA ALA A 259 10.07 20.67 -5.39
C ALA A 259 10.02 19.66 -4.23
N LEU A 260 9.94 20.13 -2.99
CA LEU A 260 9.79 19.27 -1.81
C LEU A 260 8.42 18.58 -1.77
N THR A 261 7.35 19.32 -2.08
CA THR A 261 6.00 18.76 -2.11
C THR A 261 5.77 17.81 -3.28
N ASP A 262 6.44 18.03 -4.42
CA ASP A 262 6.43 17.08 -5.54
C ASP A 262 7.03 15.74 -5.10
N ALA A 263 8.24 15.75 -4.53
CA ALA A 263 8.88 14.56 -3.98
C ALA A 263 8.02 13.88 -2.90
N ALA A 264 7.39 14.67 -2.02
CA ALA A 264 6.50 14.17 -0.97
C ALA A 264 5.23 13.51 -1.51
N ALA A 265 4.71 13.97 -2.65
CA ALA A 265 3.50 13.43 -3.27
C ALA A 265 3.77 12.17 -4.11
N GLN A 266 5.01 11.93 -4.57
CA GLN A 266 5.34 10.80 -5.47
C GLN A 266 4.80 9.44 -5.00
N PRO A 267 4.95 9.01 -3.73
CA PRO A 267 4.44 7.70 -3.30
C PRO A 267 2.92 7.59 -3.40
N GLN A 268 2.19 8.69 -3.17
CA GLN A 268 0.74 8.72 -3.32
C GLN A 268 0.35 8.71 -4.80
N MET A 269 1.04 9.48 -5.66
CA MET A 269 0.82 9.47 -7.10
C MET A 269 1.06 8.08 -7.71
N GLU A 270 2.16 7.42 -7.33
CA GLU A 270 2.48 6.05 -7.72
C GLU A 270 1.36 5.08 -7.35
N MET A 271 0.89 5.15 -6.10
CA MET A 271 -0.18 4.28 -5.62
C MET A 271 -1.50 4.52 -6.36
N ILE A 272 -1.86 5.78 -6.63
CA ILE A 272 -3.07 6.11 -7.41
C ILE A 272 -2.94 5.61 -8.84
N ALA A 273 -1.81 5.85 -9.51
CA ALA A 273 -1.56 5.37 -10.87
C ALA A 273 -1.67 3.84 -10.95
N ASN A 274 -1.04 3.14 -10.01
CA ASN A 274 -1.05 1.68 -9.96
C ASN A 274 -2.43 1.11 -9.59
N SER A 275 -3.38 1.95 -9.14
CA SER A 275 -4.77 1.56 -8.84
C SER A 275 -5.74 1.83 -10.00
N LYS A 276 -5.31 2.52 -11.08
CA LYS A 276 -6.17 2.74 -12.24
C LYS A 276 -6.32 1.49 -13.11
N PRO A 277 -7.48 1.26 -13.76
CA PRO A 277 -7.64 0.15 -14.71
C PRO A 277 -6.56 0.18 -15.78
N ASN A 278 -5.86 -0.94 -15.97
CA ASN A 278 -4.71 -1.03 -16.86
C ASN A 278 -4.97 -2.00 -18.03
N PRO A 279 -5.09 -1.49 -19.28
CA PRO A 279 -5.31 -2.32 -20.46
C PRO A 279 -4.26 -3.41 -20.69
N ALA A 280 -3.04 -3.23 -20.16
CA ALA A 280 -1.99 -4.25 -20.27
C ALA A 280 -2.34 -5.55 -19.53
N THR A 281 -3.36 -5.55 -18.66
CA THR A 281 -3.83 -6.74 -17.93
C THR A 281 -4.82 -7.59 -18.74
N ASP A 282 -5.45 -7.05 -19.79
CA ASP A 282 -6.61 -7.67 -20.43
C ASP A 282 -6.32 -9.07 -21.01
N ALA A 283 -5.27 -9.18 -21.83
CA ALA A 283 -4.92 -10.45 -22.50
C ALA A 283 -4.50 -11.52 -21.48
N ALA A 284 -3.67 -11.09 -20.53
CA ALA A 284 -3.18 -11.84 -19.40
C ALA A 284 -4.35 -12.43 -18.56
N LEU A 285 -5.30 -11.58 -18.19
CA LEU A 285 -6.46 -11.94 -17.40
C LEU A 285 -7.43 -12.84 -18.18
N ALA A 286 -7.68 -12.53 -19.45
CA ALA A 286 -8.56 -13.32 -20.30
C ALA A 286 -8.04 -14.75 -20.52
N ASP A 287 -6.72 -14.92 -20.63
CA ASP A 287 -6.12 -16.25 -20.77
C ASP A 287 -6.20 -17.05 -19.47
N ALA A 288 -5.80 -16.47 -18.34
CA ALA A 288 -5.79 -17.17 -17.07
C ALA A 288 -7.18 -17.56 -16.58
N ARG A 289 -8.20 -16.74 -16.84
CA ARG A 289 -9.60 -17.00 -16.46
C ARG A 289 -10.24 -18.16 -17.24
N LYS A 290 -9.58 -18.72 -18.27
CA LYS A 290 -10.04 -19.98 -18.89
C LYS A 290 -9.94 -21.17 -17.94
N VAL A 291 -9.09 -21.07 -16.91
CA VAL A 291 -8.93 -22.09 -15.87
C VAL A 291 -10.04 -21.91 -14.82
N PRO A 292 -10.88 -22.93 -14.56
CA PRO A 292 -12.03 -22.79 -13.66
C PRO A 292 -11.67 -22.32 -12.24
N GLU A 293 -10.56 -22.82 -11.67
CA GLU A 293 -10.11 -22.39 -10.35
C GLU A 293 -9.73 -20.91 -10.30
N VAL A 294 -9.20 -20.38 -11.40
CA VAL A 294 -8.81 -18.96 -11.53
C VAL A 294 -10.04 -18.09 -11.71
N GLU A 295 -11.03 -18.52 -12.50
CA GLU A 295 -12.30 -17.82 -12.64
C GLU A 295 -13.04 -17.72 -11.31
N SER A 296 -13.12 -18.82 -10.56
CA SER A 296 -13.72 -18.82 -9.22
C SER A 296 -13.03 -17.82 -8.29
N TYR A 297 -11.71 -17.75 -8.32
CA TYR A 297 -10.96 -16.81 -7.49
C TYR A 297 -11.18 -15.36 -7.93
N PHE A 298 -11.20 -15.10 -9.24
CA PHE A 298 -11.51 -13.77 -9.80
C PHE A 298 -12.88 -13.28 -9.33
N GLN A 299 -13.91 -14.12 -9.41
CA GLN A 299 -15.24 -13.74 -8.95
C GLN A 299 -15.31 -13.49 -7.44
N ALA A 300 -14.47 -14.17 -6.66
CA ALA A 300 -14.44 -14.02 -5.20
C ALA A 300 -13.66 -12.77 -4.76
N THR A 301 -12.53 -12.44 -5.39
CA THR A 301 -11.57 -11.47 -4.83
C THR A 301 -11.40 -10.19 -5.63
N ALA A 302 -11.73 -10.17 -6.93
CA ALA A 302 -11.53 -8.99 -7.75
C ALA A 302 -12.47 -7.85 -7.32
N SER A 303 -11.99 -6.61 -7.46
CA SER A 303 -12.78 -5.40 -7.22
C SER A 303 -13.96 -5.36 -8.19
N ASN A 304 -15.06 -4.70 -7.79
CA ASN A 304 -16.25 -4.60 -8.64
C ASN A 304 -15.93 -3.97 -10.00
N ARG A 305 -15.06 -2.94 -10.01
CA ARG A 305 -14.61 -2.29 -11.23
C ARG A 305 -13.82 -3.22 -12.14
N ALA A 306 -12.97 -4.08 -11.56
CA ALA A 306 -12.20 -5.04 -12.33
C ALA A 306 -13.08 -6.11 -12.99
N LYS A 307 -14.10 -6.59 -12.27
CA LYS A 307 -15.12 -7.50 -12.82
C LYS A 307 -15.91 -6.86 -13.96
N GLN A 308 -16.37 -5.63 -13.76
CA GLN A 308 -17.15 -4.90 -14.76
C GLN A 308 -16.38 -4.69 -16.06
N LEU A 309 -15.10 -4.32 -15.96
CA LEU A 309 -14.26 -4.03 -17.13
C LEU A 309 -13.56 -5.26 -17.70
N ASN A 310 -13.56 -6.38 -16.97
CA ASN A 310 -12.61 -7.47 -17.20
C ASN A 310 -11.15 -6.95 -17.32
N ARG A 311 -10.77 -6.06 -16.41
CA ARG A 311 -9.49 -5.35 -16.44
C ARG A 311 -9.07 -4.97 -15.03
N MET A 312 -7.85 -5.35 -14.65
CA MET A 312 -7.30 -5.00 -13.34
C MET A 312 -6.39 -3.78 -13.43
N SER A 313 -6.18 -3.14 -12.28
CA SER A 313 -5.05 -2.25 -12.05
C SER A 313 -3.76 -3.04 -11.86
N ALA A 314 -2.62 -2.34 -11.84
CA ALA A 314 -1.34 -3.00 -11.58
C ALA A 314 -1.30 -3.62 -10.17
N ARG A 315 -1.83 -2.91 -9.16
CA ARG A 315 -1.90 -3.39 -7.77
C ARG A 315 -2.78 -4.62 -7.64
N GLU A 316 -3.96 -4.58 -8.26
CA GLU A 316 -4.89 -5.70 -8.17
C GLU A 316 -4.37 -6.92 -8.92
N PHE A 317 -3.76 -6.71 -10.09
CA PHE A 317 -3.19 -7.80 -10.87
C PHE A 317 -2.08 -8.54 -10.13
N GLU A 318 -1.18 -7.83 -9.45
CA GLU A 318 -0.13 -8.44 -8.63
C GLU A 318 -0.71 -9.21 -7.42
N GLU A 319 -1.66 -8.61 -6.70
CA GLU A 319 -2.36 -9.27 -5.59
C GLU A 319 -3.13 -10.51 -6.04
N PHE A 320 -3.78 -10.42 -7.20
CA PHE A 320 -4.52 -11.53 -7.80
C PHE A 320 -3.58 -12.68 -8.17
N GLU A 321 -2.46 -12.40 -8.83
CA GLU A 321 -1.50 -13.41 -9.27
C GLU A 321 -0.86 -14.18 -8.12
N VAL A 322 -0.44 -13.48 -7.08
CA VAL A 322 0.16 -14.11 -5.90
C VAL A 322 -0.91 -14.80 -5.07
N GLY A 323 -2.06 -14.14 -4.87
CA GLY A 323 -3.16 -14.66 -4.07
C GLY A 323 -3.76 -15.93 -4.63
N ARG A 324 -4.03 -16.00 -5.94
CA ARG A 324 -4.68 -17.18 -6.54
C ARG A 324 -3.86 -18.47 -6.40
N ARG A 325 -2.56 -18.39 -6.13
CA ARG A 325 -1.65 -19.54 -5.93
C ARG A 325 -1.53 -19.93 -4.46
N TYR A 326 -1.69 -18.97 -3.56
CA TYR A 326 -1.57 -19.20 -2.12
C TYR A 326 -2.93 -19.42 -1.45
N SER A 327 -3.86 -18.49 -1.61
CA SER A 327 -5.11 -18.41 -0.85
C SER A 327 -6.34 -19.02 -1.54
N ASN A 328 -6.22 -19.50 -2.79
CA ASN A 328 -7.34 -20.09 -3.53
C ASN A 328 -7.56 -21.57 -3.14
N PRO A 329 -8.68 -21.93 -2.48
CA PRO A 329 -8.94 -23.32 -2.10
C PRO A 329 -9.07 -24.26 -3.30
N ALA A 330 -9.60 -23.79 -4.43
CA ALA A 330 -9.75 -24.61 -5.63
C ALA A 330 -8.40 -24.96 -6.26
N TYR A 331 -7.45 -24.01 -6.24
CA TYR A 331 -6.07 -24.27 -6.63
C TYR A 331 -5.40 -25.29 -5.71
N GLN A 332 -5.58 -25.16 -4.39
CA GLN A 332 -5.01 -26.10 -3.43
C GLN A 332 -5.57 -27.53 -3.59
N ALA A 333 -6.86 -27.67 -3.86
CA ALA A 333 -7.48 -28.96 -4.16
C ALA A 333 -6.88 -29.58 -5.44
N THR A 334 -6.71 -28.77 -6.48
CA THR A 334 -6.10 -29.21 -7.75
C THR A 334 -4.64 -29.63 -7.56
N LEU A 335 -3.87 -28.85 -6.79
CA LEU A 335 -2.48 -29.16 -6.45
C LEU A 335 -2.36 -30.49 -5.70
N THR A 336 -3.30 -30.75 -4.79
CA THR A 336 -3.37 -32.01 -4.03
C THR A 336 -3.65 -33.20 -4.96
N ASN A 337 -4.56 -33.03 -5.92
CA ASN A 337 -4.94 -34.09 -6.86
C ASN A 337 -3.89 -34.38 -7.93
N LYS A 338 -3.10 -33.37 -8.34
CA LYS A 338 -2.09 -33.49 -9.41
C LYS A 338 -0.75 -34.00 -8.91
N ASN A 339 -0.30 -33.57 -7.73
CA ASN A 339 1.00 -33.93 -7.21
C ASN A 339 0.87 -35.11 -6.25
N THR A 340 1.35 -36.29 -6.63
CA THR A 340 1.35 -37.48 -5.77
C THR A 340 2.52 -37.54 -4.78
N GLU A 341 3.56 -36.71 -4.96
CA GLU A 341 4.70 -36.63 -4.03
C GLU A 341 4.52 -35.50 -3.01
N ASP A 342 4.40 -35.87 -1.74
CA ASP A 342 4.14 -34.93 -0.63
C ASP A 342 5.25 -33.87 -0.48
N LEU A 343 6.51 -34.23 -0.74
CA LEU A 343 7.64 -33.30 -0.66
C LEU A 343 7.57 -32.18 -1.71
N MET A 344 7.22 -32.51 -2.95
CA MET A 344 7.11 -31.50 -4.03
C MET A 344 5.90 -30.58 -3.82
N ARG A 345 4.79 -31.14 -3.33
CA ARG A 345 3.61 -30.36 -2.94
C ARG A 345 3.94 -29.36 -1.83
N GLU A 346 4.64 -29.82 -0.80
CA GLU A 346 5.06 -28.97 0.31
C GLU A 346 6.02 -27.87 -0.14
N GLN A 347 6.97 -28.19 -1.04
CA GLN A 347 7.87 -27.19 -1.62
C GLN A 347 7.12 -26.09 -2.38
N ILE A 348 6.07 -26.44 -3.15
CA ILE A 348 5.23 -25.46 -3.87
C ILE A 348 4.45 -24.59 -2.88
N ASN A 349 3.87 -25.19 -1.83
CA ASN A 349 3.15 -24.45 -0.80
C ASN A 349 4.04 -23.45 -0.06
N ILE A 350 5.26 -23.85 0.32
CA ILE A 350 6.25 -22.97 0.93
C ILE A 350 6.62 -21.82 -0.03
N ALA A 351 6.84 -22.10 -1.31
CA ALA A 351 7.13 -21.07 -2.30
C ALA A 351 5.98 -20.05 -2.46
N ASN A 352 4.74 -20.53 -2.55
CA ASN A 352 3.55 -19.67 -2.65
C ASN A 352 3.34 -18.82 -1.39
N LEU A 353 3.55 -19.40 -0.20
CA LEU A 353 3.52 -18.66 1.06
C LEU A 353 4.58 -17.55 1.08
N ASN A 354 5.82 -17.85 0.69
CA ASN A 354 6.88 -16.87 0.66
C ASN A 354 6.55 -15.70 -0.28
N ASN A 355 6.02 -15.98 -1.48
CA ASN A 355 5.60 -14.93 -2.42
C ASN A 355 4.48 -14.04 -1.84
N TRP A 356 3.50 -14.64 -1.15
CA TRP A 356 2.43 -13.91 -0.47
C TRP A 356 2.98 -13.00 0.63
N LEU A 357 3.91 -13.49 1.47
CA LEU A 357 4.54 -12.70 2.52
C LEU A 357 5.38 -11.54 1.95
N VAL A 358 6.10 -11.78 0.86
CA VAL A 358 6.87 -10.73 0.16
C VAL A 358 5.93 -9.65 -0.39
N LEU A 359 4.81 -10.03 -0.99
CA LEU A 359 3.79 -9.08 -1.45
C LEU A 359 3.23 -8.24 -0.29
N LYS A 360 2.88 -8.86 0.85
CA LYS A 360 2.39 -8.10 2.02
C LYS A 360 3.46 -7.18 2.60
N THR A 361 4.72 -7.58 2.55
CA THR A 361 5.85 -6.72 2.94
C THR A 361 5.97 -5.52 2.00
N LYS A 362 5.88 -5.73 0.68
CA LYS A 362 5.85 -4.65 -0.32
C LYS A 362 4.73 -3.65 -0.03
N GLN A 363 3.50 -4.12 0.19
CA GLN A 363 2.35 -3.26 0.50
C GLN A 363 2.56 -2.42 1.78
N GLN A 364 3.19 -3.01 2.80
CA GLN A 364 3.51 -2.29 4.02
C GLN A 364 4.60 -1.23 3.79
N LEU A 365 5.60 -1.51 2.95
CA LEU A 365 6.60 -0.53 2.53
C LEU A 365 5.98 0.62 1.71
N GLU A 366 5.07 0.33 0.79
CA GLU A 366 4.34 1.36 0.03
C GLU A 366 3.54 2.27 0.97
N LYS A 367 2.83 1.69 1.95
CA LYS A 367 2.14 2.47 3.00
C LYS A 367 3.12 3.31 3.82
N GLN A 368 4.28 2.76 4.18
CA GLN A 368 5.31 3.50 4.90
C GLN A 368 5.84 4.69 4.07
N ASN A 369 6.08 4.50 2.78
CA ASN A 369 6.53 5.55 1.87
C ASN A 369 5.50 6.68 1.75
N VAL A 370 4.21 6.35 1.71
CA VAL A 370 3.14 7.36 1.77
C VAL A 370 3.22 8.20 3.05
N LEU A 371 3.37 7.55 4.21
CA LEU A 371 3.47 8.26 5.50
C LEU A 371 4.74 9.13 5.57
N LEU A 372 5.88 8.62 5.08
CA LEU A 372 7.12 9.39 4.99
C LEU A 372 6.98 10.60 4.07
N GLY A 373 6.29 10.45 2.94
CA GLY A 373 5.95 11.57 2.06
C GLY A 373 5.10 12.62 2.77
N GLN A 374 4.09 12.21 3.54
CA GLN A 374 3.27 13.14 4.33
C GLN A 374 4.06 13.88 5.41
N ILE A 375 5.02 13.20 6.05
CA ILE A 375 5.94 13.83 7.00
C ILE A 375 6.81 14.88 6.30
N LEU A 376 7.37 14.55 5.12
CA LEU A 376 8.17 15.49 4.32
C LEU A 376 7.33 16.71 3.89
N ALA A 377 6.10 16.50 3.43
CA ALA A 377 5.19 17.60 3.08
C ALA A 377 4.85 18.47 4.29
N ASN A 378 4.72 17.87 5.47
CA ASN A 378 4.48 18.62 6.70
C ASN A 378 5.71 19.42 7.14
N ASP A 379 6.89 18.85 7.09
CA ASP A 379 8.14 19.56 7.37
C ASP A 379 8.32 20.76 6.42
N ALA A 380 8.22 20.52 5.11
CA ALA A 380 8.28 21.57 4.10
C ALA A 380 7.25 22.68 4.36
N TYR A 381 6.01 22.33 4.73
CA TYR A 381 4.98 23.31 5.06
C TYR A 381 5.33 24.15 6.29
N GLN A 382 5.80 23.51 7.38
CA GLN A 382 6.19 24.21 8.61
C GLN A 382 7.41 25.11 8.41
N THR A 383 8.35 24.71 7.58
CA THR A 383 9.53 25.53 7.24
C THR A 383 9.18 26.71 6.34
N TYR A 384 8.53 26.45 5.19
CA TYR A 384 8.38 27.48 4.16
C TYR A 384 7.23 28.44 4.42
N LYS A 385 6.13 28.02 5.06
CA LYS A 385 4.98 28.92 5.31
C LYS A 385 5.37 30.22 6.04
N PRO A 386 6.07 30.19 7.19
CA PRO A 386 6.46 31.42 7.87
C PRO A 386 7.48 32.25 7.07
N MET A 387 8.42 31.60 6.39
CA MET A 387 9.43 32.28 5.57
C MET A 387 8.77 33.00 4.38
N LEU A 388 7.81 32.34 3.71
CA LEU A 388 7.04 32.92 2.63
C LEU A 388 6.19 34.09 3.12
N ALA A 389 5.52 33.97 4.28
CA ALA A 389 4.76 35.08 4.86
C ALA A 389 5.64 36.32 5.11
N ALA A 390 6.80 36.14 5.74
CA ALA A 390 7.74 37.24 6.01
C ALA A 390 8.30 37.86 4.70
N GLN A 391 8.60 37.02 3.70
CA GLN A 391 9.10 37.52 2.42
C GLN A 391 8.00 38.25 1.63
N LEU A 392 6.73 37.85 1.75
CA LEU A 392 5.60 38.54 1.12
C LEU A 392 5.43 39.96 1.65
N GLU A 393 5.61 40.19 2.95
CA GLU A 393 5.62 41.54 3.53
C GLU A 393 6.70 42.42 2.89
N SER A 394 7.89 41.87 2.63
CA SER A 394 8.99 42.55 1.95
C SER A 394 8.68 42.86 0.48
N VAL A 395 7.91 42.00 -0.19
CA VAL A 395 7.41 42.25 -1.56
C VAL A 395 6.45 43.43 -1.54
N ASN A 396 5.47 43.41 -0.63
CA ASN A 396 4.44 44.46 -0.52
C ASN A 396 5.07 45.82 -0.18
N ALA A 397 6.02 45.86 0.75
CA ALA A 397 6.75 47.08 1.10
C ALA A 397 7.59 47.65 -0.06
N GLY A 398 8.10 46.77 -0.94
CA GLY A 398 8.86 47.17 -2.13
C GLY A 398 8.00 47.71 -3.27
N VAL A 399 6.73 47.30 -3.34
CA VAL A 399 5.75 47.83 -4.31
C VAL A 399 5.26 49.21 -3.86
N SER A 400 4.98 49.42 -2.57
CA SER A 400 4.49 50.71 -2.04
C SER A 400 5.50 51.87 -2.09
N ARG A 401 6.78 51.61 -2.43
CA ARG A 401 7.84 52.63 -2.56
C ARG A 401 8.10 53.08 -4.00
N LYS A 402 7.34 52.57 -4.97
CA LYS A 402 7.34 53.01 -6.37
C LYS A 402 6.00 53.64 -6.70
#